data_AF-A0A662ISQ4-F1
#
_entry.id   AF-A0A662ISQ4-F1
#
_cell.length_a   1.000
_cell.length_b   1.000
_cell.length_c   1.000
_cell.angle_alpha   90.00
_cell.angle_beta   90.00
_cell.angle_gamma   90.00
#
_symmetry.space_group_name_H-M   'P 1'
#
loop_
_entity.id
_entity.type
_entity.pdbx_description
1 polymer ?
#
loop_
_entity_poly.entity_id
_entity_poly.type
_entity_poly.pdbx_seq_one_letter_code
_entity_poly.pdbx_strand_id
1 'polypeptide(L)'
;MSGKWAMRLEGTWDRGIPYGELRTRLLTLIQIARRQAQLGYKRARKRLANLYVLFIQLENAARVSEAYDAYLAYLETGQRKVWVRVRKHRRGQRQRLIIIPPDIPKPDKCPRPASLAAVEVFAQSIGLNTHTLRYARITDLAKRKVHPALLGKMTKHVNIKWLINYIQEREAEELLEQLVMGDAEEPRD
;
A
#
# COMPACT_ATOMS: atom_id res chain seq x y z
N MET A 1 -7.35 -34.00 -19.61
CA MET A 1 -8.46 -33.04 -19.69
C MET A 1 -8.33 -32.08 -18.51
N SER A 2 -7.48 -31.07 -18.64
CA SER A 2 -7.83 -29.65 -18.84
C SER A 2 -8.84 -29.10 -17.81
N GLY A 3 -8.33 -28.27 -16.89
CA GLY A 3 -9.11 -27.50 -15.93
C GLY A 3 -8.28 -26.35 -15.33
N LYS A 4 -7.50 -25.65 -16.16
CA LYS A 4 -6.85 -24.39 -15.77
C LYS A 4 -7.90 -23.28 -15.70
N TRP A 5 -8.45 -23.02 -14.53
CA TRP A 5 -9.21 -21.79 -14.25
C TRP A 5 -8.35 -20.82 -13.43
N ALA A 6 -7.21 -20.42 -14.00
CA ALA A 6 -6.55 -19.17 -13.61
C ALA A 6 -7.17 -18.06 -14.45
N MET A 7 -8.30 -17.50 -13.99
CA MET A 7 -8.86 -16.29 -14.58
C MET A 7 -7.82 -15.18 -14.47
N ARG A 8 -7.16 -14.89 -15.60
CA ARG A 8 -6.28 -13.73 -15.78
C ARG A 8 -7.13 -12.48 -15.56
N LEU A 9 -6.82 -11.74 -14.50
CA LEU A 9 -7.33 -10.39 -14.30
C LEU A 9 -6.63 -9.46 -15.31
N GLU A 10 -7.21 -9.32 -16.50
CA GLU A 10 -6.84 -8.24 -17.42
C GLU A 10 -7.34 -6.91 -16.89
N GLY A 11 -6.45 -6.25 -16.15
CA GLY A 11 -6.57 -4.88 -15.70
C GLY A 11 -5.28 -4.48 -15.02
N THR A 12 -4.49 -3.61 -15.64
CA THR A 12 -3.12 -3.18 -15.31
C THR A 12 -2.88 -2.60 -13.89
N TRP A 13 -3.88 -2.64 -13.01
CA TRP A 13 -3.93 -1.92 -11.74
C TRP A 13 -3.60 -2.78 -10.52
N ASP A 14 -3.78 -4.10 -10.59
CA ASP A 14 -3.48 -5.01 -9.48
C ASP A 14 -2.66 -6.21 -9.96
N ARG A 15 -1.41 -6.32 -9.48
CA ARG A 15 -0.56 -7.48 -9.74
C ARG A 15 -0.82 -8.62 -8.74
N GLY A 16 -1.80 -8.46 -7.84
CA GLY A 16 -2.16 -9.46 -6.83
C GLY A 16 -1.07 -9.70 -5.78
N ILE A 17 -0.05 -8.84 -5.70
CA ILE A 17 1.09 -9.05 -4.79
C ILE A 17 0.63 -8.79 -3.35
N PRO A 18 0.78 -9.78 -2.44
CA PRO A 18 0.37 -9.63 -1.06
C PRO A 18 1.07 -8.45 -0.36
N TYR A 19 0.33 -7.78 0.55
CA TYR A 19 0.86 -6.70 1.39
C TYR A 19 2.16 -7.10 2.11
N GLY A 20 2.20 -8.29 2.70
CA GLY A 20 3.36 -8.78 3.45
C GLY A 20 4.62 -8.84 2.57
N GLU A 21 4.50 -9.34 1.35
CA GLU A 21 5.61 -9.41 0.39
C GLU A 21 6.10 -8.02 -0.01
N LEU A 22 5.18 -7.11 -0.36
CA LEU A 22 5.53 -5.72 -0.71
C LEU A 22 6.19 -4.99 0.46
N ARG A 23 5.70 -5.21 1.68
CA ARG A 23 6.25 -4.63 2.91
C ARG A 23 7.69 -5.11 3.13
N THR A 24 7.91 -6.41 3.10
CA THR A 24 9.24 -7.01 3.24
C THR A 24 10.19 -6.50 2.17
N ARG A 25 9.75 -6.48 0.91
CA ARG A 25 10.54 -5.98 -0.22
C ARG A 25 10.95 -4.53 -0.04
N LEU A 26 10.02 -3.65 0.33
CA LEU A 26 10.32 -2.23 0.57
C LEU A 26 11.30 -2.04 1.74
N LEU A 27 11.12 -2.76 2.84
CA LEU A 27 12.01 -2.70 4.00
C LEU A 27 13.44 -3.15 3.65
N THR A 28 13.58 -4.24 2.89
CA THR A 28 14.88 -4.71 2.39
C THR A 28 15.55 -3.66 1.51
N LEU A 29 14.81 -3.07 0.56
CA LEU A 29 15.35 -2.00 -0.29
C LEU A 29 15.73 -0.76 0.53
N ILE A 30 14.96 -0.41 1.56
CA ILE A 30 15.28 0.68 2.49
C ILE A 30 16.59 0.41 3.22
N GLN A 31 16.79 -0.80 3.75
CA GLN A 31 18.01 -1.18 4.46
C GLN A 31 19.24 -1.08 3.55
N ILE A 32 19.14 -1.62 2.31
CA ILE A 32 20.20 -1.53 1.31
C ILE A 32 20.53 -0.06 0.98
N ALA A 33 19.50 0.75 0.72
CA ALA A 33 19.68 2.16 0.38
C ALA A 33 20.24 2.98 1.55
N ARG A 34 19.89 2.66 2.80
CA ARG A 34 20.47 3.25 4.02
C ARG A 34 21.96 2.97 4.12
N ARG A 35 22.35 1.71 4.01
CA ARG A 35 23.77 1.30 4.07
C ARG A 35 24.59 2.01 3.00
N GLN A 36 24.08 2.05 1.76
CA GLN A 36 24.76 2.78 0.68
C GLN A 36 24.78 4.30 0.92
N ALA A 37 23.72 4.89 1.46
CA ALA A 37 23.72 6.31 1.80
C ALA A 37 24.77 6.65 2.87
N GLN A 38 24.95 5.78 3.87
CA GLN A 38 25.98 5.90 4.90
C GLN A 38 27.39 5.81 4.33
N LEU A 39 27.61 4.99 3.32
CA LEU A 39 28.86 4.90 2.57
C LEU A 39 29.09 6.08 1.60
N GLY A 40 28.23 7.11 1.61
CA GLY A 40 28.40 8.32 0.81
C GLY A 40 27.84 8.27 -0.61
N TYR A 41 27.17 7.17 -1.02
CA TYR A 41 26.61 7.07 -2.38
C TYR A 41 25.44 8.05 -2.57
N LYS A 42 25.67 9.16 -3.29
CA LYS A 42 24.68 10.23 -3.52
C LYS A 42 23.36 9.71 -4.14
N ARG A 43 23.44 8.76 -5.08
CA ARG A 43 22.25 8.14 -5.70
C ARG A 43 21.42 7.34 -4.69
N ALA A 44 22.05 6.73 -3.69
CA ALA A 44 21.35 5.97 -2.67
C ALA A 44 20.48 6.86 -1.78
N ARG A 45 20.91 8.09 -1.48
CA ARG A 45 20.07 9.07 -0.74
C ARG A 45 18.78 9.39 -1.49
N LYS A 46 18.85 9.60 -2.80
CA LYS A 46 17.66 9.85 -3.65
C LYS A 46 16.72 8.64 -3.66
N ARG A 47 17.28 7.43 -3.82
CA ARG A 47 16.50 6.18 -3.75
C ARG A 47 15.82 6.02 -2.38
N LEU A 48 16.54 6.29 -1.30
CA LEU A 48 16.03 6.18 0.06
C LEU A 48 14.85 7.13 0.30
N ALA A 49 14.93 8.38 -0.18
CA ALA A 49 13.83 9.33 -0.08
C ALA A 49 12.57 8.81 -0.78
N ASN A 50 12.72 8.29 -2.01
CA ASN A 50 11.61 7.74 -2.77
C ASN A 50 11.02 6.49 -2.09
N LEU A 51 11.87 5.61 -1.55
CA LEU A 51 11.44 4.41 -0.83
C LEU A 51 10.63 4.74 0.43
N TYR A 52 11.00 5.80 1.17
CA TYR A 52 10.21 6.24 2.32
C TYR A 52 8.81 6.71 1.92
N VAL A 53 8.66 7.44 0.81
CA VAL A 53 7.34 7.83 0.30
C VAL A 53 6.51 6.60 -0.08
N LEU A 54 7.09 5.63 -0.79
CA LEU A 54 6.41 4.39 -1.18
C LEU A 54 6.02 3.54 0.04
N PHE A 55 6.86 3.52 1.08
CA PHE A 55 6.56 2.81 2.31
C PHE A 55 5.42 3.46 3.10
N ILE A 56 5.42 4.80 3.23
CA ILE A 56 4.28 5.56 3.79
C ILE A 56 3.01 5.25 2.99
N GLN A 57 3.11 5.21 1.66
CA GLN A 57 1.99 4.93 0.78
C GLN A 57 1.38 3.56 1.08
N LEU A 58 2.21 2.52 1.16
CA LEU A 58 1.80 1.16 1.44
C LEU A 58 1.13 1.08 2.82
N GLU A 59 1.81 1.52 3.89
CA GLU A 59 1.31 1.38 5.27
C GLU A 59 -0.04 2.08 5.51
N ASN A 60 -0.29 3.18 4.80
CA ASN A 60 -1.49 4.01 4.95
C ASN A 60 -2.59 3.77 3.91
N ALA A 61 -2.40 2.85 2.96
CA ALA A 61 -3.28 2.72 1.79
C ALA A 61 -3.56 4.09 1.11
N ALA A 62 -2.49 4.87 0.92
CA ALA A 62 -2.57 6.23 0.40
C ALA A 62 -2.39 6.30 -1.11
N ARG A 63 -2.83 7.40 -1.74
CA ARG A 63 -2.29 7.77 -3.07
C ARG A 63 -0.84 8.19 -2.89
N VAL A 64 0.00 7.97 -3.89
CA VAL A 64 1.41 8.39 -3.85
C VAL A 64 1.55 9.89 -3.59
N SER A 65 0.67 10.72 -4.15
CA SER A 65 0.65 12.16 -3.88
C SER A 65 0.29 12.50 -2.42
N GLU A 66 -0.65 11.79 -1.81
CA GLU A 66 -1.01 11.94 -0.39
C GLU A 66 0.18 11.54 0.51
N ALA A 67 0.88 10.45 0.18
CA ALA A 67 2.07 10.00 0.90
C ALA A 67 3.27 10.96 0.74
N TYR A 68 3.44 11.52 -0.47
CA TYR A 68 4.46 12.52 -0.77
C TYR A 68 4.23 13.81 0.03
N ASP A 69 3.00 14.35 0.01
CA ASP A 69 2.62 15.53 0.79
C ASP A 69 2.84 15.28 2.29
N ALA A 70 2.48 14.09 2.79
CA ALA A 70 2.68 13.72 4.19
C ALA A 70 4.17 13.63 4.56
N TYR A 71 5.00 13.07 3.68
CA TYR A 71 6.43 12.95 3.92
C TYR A 71 7.11 14.33 3.95
N LEU A 72 6.75 15.24 3.05
CA LEU A 72 7.29 16.61 3.08
C LEU A 72 6.93 17.34 4.38
N ALA A 73 5.67 17.27 4.80
CA ALA A 73 5.24 17.86 6.07
C ALA A 73 5.94 17.21 7.28
N TYR A 74 6.21 15.90 7.23
CA TYR A 74 7.01 15.22 8.25
C TYR A 74 8.46 15.73 8.31
N LEU A 75 9.10 15.97 7.16
CA LEU A 75 10.45 16.52 7.11
C LEU A 75 10.53 17.91 7.74
N GLU A 76 9.46 18.69 7.65
CA GLU A 76 9.38 20.07 8.15
C GLU A 76 8.99 20.13 9.63
N THR A 77 8.07 19.28 10.07
CA THR A 77 7.45 19.38 11.41
C THR A 77 7.92 18.31 12.39
N GLY A 78 8.44 17.18 11.91
CA GLY A 78 8.71 15.97 12.70
C GLY A 78 7.48 15.25 13.24
N GLN A 79 6.27 15.72 12.95
CA GLN A 79 5.04 15.10 13.44
C GLN A 79 4.71 13.81 12.67
N ARG A 80 4.44 12.72 13.41
CA ARG A 80 4.09 11.44 12.79
C ARG A 80 2.62 11.32 12.40
N LYS A 81 1.76 12.21 12.87
CA LYS A 81 0.33 12.30 12.52
C LYS A 81 0.14 13.51 11.62
N VAL A 82 0.00 13.30 10.31
CA VAL A 82 -0.04 14.38 9.32
C VAL A 82 -1.39 14.40 8.62
N TRP A 83 -2.04 15.57 8.57
CA TRP A 83 -3.27 15.77 7.83
C TRP A 83 -2.95 16.27 6.41
N VAL A 84 -3.37 15.51 5.39
CA VAL A 84 -3.16 15.85 3.98
C VAL A 84 -4.46 16.05 3.24
N ARG A 85 -4.45 16.92 2.22
CA ARG A 85 -5.61 17.18 1.36
C ARG A 85 -5.85 16.03 0.38
N VAL A 86 -7.09 15.59 0.24
CA VAL A 86 -7.50 14.57 -0.74
C VAL A 86 -7.74 15.23 -2.11
N ARG A 87 -6.85 15.02 -3.09
CA ARG A 87 -6.78 15.80 -4.35
C ARG A 87 -7.82 15.46 -5.45
N LYS A 88 -8.93 14.77 -5.17
CA LYS A 88 -9.91 14.36 -6.22
C LYS A 88 -11.40 14.58 -5.91
N HIS A 89 -11.75 15.29 -4.84
CA HIS A 89 -13.17 15.60 -4.55
C HIS A 89 -13.56 17.00 -5.03
N ARG A 90 -14.58 17.09 -5.90
CA ARG A 90 -15.20 18.33 -6.42
C ARG A 90 -15.92 19.16 -5.34
N ARG A 91 -16.18 18.62 -4.15
CA ARG A 91 -16.87 19.30 -3.03
C ARG A 91 -16.12 19.07 -1.72
N GLY A 92 -15.56 20.15 -1.16
CA GLY A 92 -14.99 20.22 0.18
C GLY A 92 -13.50 19.85 0.27
N GLN A 93 -12.73 20.66 1.01
CA GLN A 93 -11.35 20.39 1.41
C GLN A 93 -11.32 19.21 2.40
N ARG A 94 -11.57 17.99 1.92
CA ARG A 94 -11.48 16.80 2.76
C ARG A 94 -10.00 16.52 3.04
N GLN A 95 -9.62 16.57 4.30
CA GLN A 95 -8.34 16.08 4.77
C GLN A 95 -8.44 14.60 5.18
N ARG A 96 -7.31 13.91 5.14
CA ARG A 96 -7.15 12.59 5.76
C ARG A 96 -5.89 12.55 6.60
N LEU A 97 -5.92 11.75 7.65
CA LEU A 97 -4.75 11.44 8.44
C LEU A 97 -3.85 10.45 7.68
N ILE A 98 -2.56 10.72 7.70
CA ILE A 98 -1.48 9.83 7.31
C ILE A 98 -0.56 9.67 8.53
N ILE A 99 -0.20 8.43 8.84
CA ILE A 99 0.74 8.08 9.90
C ILE A 99 2.10 7.80 9.28
N ILE A 100 3.14 8.48 9.77
CA ILE A 100 4.53 8.20 9.39
C ILE A 100 5.01 6.95 10.15
N PRO A 101 5.30 5.83 9.47
CA PRO A 101 5.67 4.57 10.12
C PRO A 101 6.90 4.72 11.03
N PRO A 102 6.97 3.99 12.16
CA PRO A 102 8.10 4.05 13.08
C PRO A 102 9.42 3.61 12.43
N ASP A 103 9.36 2.76 11.40
CA ASP A 103 10.53 2.35 10.61
C ASP A 103 11.22 3.53 9.91
N ILE A 104 10.53 4.66 9.72
CA ILE A 104 11.12 5.90 9.18
C ILE A 104 11.80 6.66 10.34
N PRO A 105 13.09 6.99 10.22
CA PRO A 105 13.84 7.64 11.28
C PRO A 105 13.39 9.09 11.43
N LYS A 106 13.93 9.77 12.45
CA LYS A 106 13.69 11.20 12.67
C LYS A 106 14.08 12.04 11.43
N PRO A 107 13.44 13.21 11.22
CA PRO A 107 13.63 14.02 10.01
C PRO A 107 15.08 14.35 9.66
N ASP A 108 15.95 14.55 10.65
CA ASP A 108 17.39 14.83 10.49
C ASP A 108 18.13 13.75 9.70
N LYS A 109 17.63 12.50 9.71
CA LYS A 109 18.21 11.35 8.99
C LYS A 109 17.48 11.03 7.68
N CYS A 110 16.47 11.82 7.32
CA CYS A 110 15.61 11.55 6.19
C CYS A 110 16.00 12.43 4.98
N PRO A 111 16.39 11.83 3.84
CA PRO A 111 16.65 12.62 2.63
C PRO A 111 15.34 13.13 2.01
N ARG A 112 15.38 14.35 1.47
CA ARG A 112 14.24 14.95 0.75
C ARG A 112 14.14 14.35 -0.66
N PRO A 113 12.94 13.96 -1.13
CA PRO A 113 12.75 13.47 -2.49
C PRO A 113 12.77 14.65 -3.47
N ALA A 114 13.20 14.42 -4.70
CA ALA A 114 13.35 15.50 -5.70
C ALA A 114 11.98 16.06 -6.14
N SER A 115 11.02 15.19 -6.42
CA SER A 115 9.66 15.55 -6.84
C SER A 115 8.74 14.33 -6.72
N LEU A 116 7.42 14.56 -6.82
CA LEU A 116 6.44 13.47 -6.92
C LEU A 116 6.72 12.57 -8.15
N ALA A 117 6.97 13.19 -9.31
CA ALA A 117 7.28 12.47 -10.54
C ALA A 117 8.52 11.57 -10.40
N ALA A 118 9.55 12.03 -9.67
CA ALA A 118 10.74 11.22 -9.39
C ALA A 118 10.42 9.98 -8.55
N VAL A 119 9.44 10.05 -7.64
CA VAL A 119 8.98 8.90 -6.84
C VAL A 119 8.24 7.90 -7.74
N GLU A 120 7.36 8.39 -8.61
CA GLU A 120 6.58 7.56 -9.54
C GLU A 120 7.46 6.84 -10.55
N VAL A 121 8.40 7.57 -11.19
CA VAL A 121 9.39 6.99 -12.11
C VAL A 121 10.28 5.98 -11.37
N PHE A 122 10.70 6.30 -10.14
CA PHE A 122 11.49 5.36 -9.36
C PHE A 122 10.73 4.08 -9.04
N ALA A 123 9.46 4.18 -8.64
CA ALA A 123 8.61 3.00 -8.39
C ALA A 123 8.56 2.09 -9.62
N GLN A 124 8.32 2.66 -10.80
CA GLN A 124 8.32 1.92 -12.07
C GLN A 124 9.69 1.28 -12.35
N SER A 125 10.80 1.99 -12.11
CA SER A 125 12.15 1.46 -12.33
C SER A 125 12.50 0.25 -11.46
N ILE A 126 11.88 0.10 -10.29
CA ILE A 126 12.02 -1.08 -9.41
C ILE A 126 10.89 -2.09 -9.62
N GLY A 127 10.12 -1.96 -10.70
CA GLY A 127 9.04 -2.87 -11.03
C GLY A 127 7.84 -2.80 -10.08
N LEU A 128 7.63 -1.67 -9.39
CA LEU A 128 6.46 -1.42 -8.57
C LEU A 128 5.47 -0.47 -9.27
N ASN A 129 4.18 -0.69 -9.02
CA ASN A 129 3.11 0.24 -9.40
C ASN A 129 2.55 0.87 -8.11
N THR A 130 2.48 2.21 -8.07
CA THR A 130 1.99 2.96 -6.90
C THR A 130 0.53 2.63 -6.59
N HIS A 131 -0.30 2.30 -7.58
CA HIS A 131 -1.67 1.83 -7.33
C HIS A 131 -1.70 0.46 -6.66
N THR A 132 -0.83 -0.46 -7.08
CA THR A 132 -0.73 -1.78 -6.45
C THR A 132 -0.36 -1.67 -4.96
N LEU A 133 0.53 -0.75 -4.57
CA LEU A 133 0.84 -0.52 -3.15
C LEU A 133 -0.40 -0.11 -2.34
N ARG A 134 -1.24 0.78 -2.90
CA ARG A 134 -2.48 1.18 -2.24
C ARG A 134 -3.43 0.00 -2.07
N TYR A 135 -3.66 -0.76 -3.15
CA TYR A 135 -4.63 -1.86 -3.13
C TYR A 135 -4.17 -3.03 -2.28
N ALA A 136 -2.88 -3.39 -2.31
CA ALA A 136 -2.34 -4.45 -1.48
C ALA A 136 -2.65 -4.23 0.02
N ARG A 137 -2.50 -2.99 0.50
CA ARG A 137 -2.89 -2.65 1.88
C ARG A 137 -4.39 -2.69 2.11
N ILE A 138 -5.21 -2.23 1.16
CA ILE A 138 -6.66 -2.29 1.31
C ILE A 138 -7.13 -3.75 1.41
N THR A 139 -6.61 -4.62 0.53
CA THR A 139 -6.89 -6.05 0.54
C THR A 139 -6.43 -6.71 1.84
N ASP A 140 -5.23 -6.41 2.34
CA ASP A 140 -4.77 -6.91 3.64
C ASP A 140 -5.67 -6.47 4.81
N LEU A 141 -6.08 -5.19 4.84
CA LEU A 141 -6.98 -4.73 5.89
C LEU A 141 -8.37 -5.36 5.79
N ALA A 142 -8.88 -5.60 4.58
CA ALA A 142 -10.14 -6.29 4.39
C ALA A 142 -10.06 -7.75 4.86
N LYS A 143 -9.00 -8.49 4.50
CA LYS A 143 -8.73 -9.86 4.98
C LYS A 143 -8.58 -9.94 6.50
N ARG A 144 -8.15 -8.85 7.16
CA ARG A 144 -8.15 -8.71 8.63
C ARG A 144 -9.54 -8.40 9.21
N LYS A 145 -10.61 -8.53 8.42
CA LYS A 145 -12.00 -8.26 8.80
C LYS A 145 -12.22 -6.83 9.30
N VAL A 146 -11.42 -5.86 8.84
CA VAL A 146 -11.65 -4.45 9.17
C VAL A 146 -12.96 -4.01 8.51
N HIS A 147 -13.88 -3.50 9.33
CA HIS A 147 -15.21 -3.15 8.85
C HIS A 147 -15.14 -2.19 7.64
N PRO A 148 -15.87 -2.47 6.54
CA PRO A 148 -15.76 -1.73 5.29
C PRO A 148 -15.97 -0.21 5.41
N ALA A 149 -16.87 0.22 6.30
CA ALA A 149 -17.08 1.64 6.59
C ALA A 149 -15.86 2.32 7.23
N LEU A 150 -15.08 1.59 8.05
CA LEU A 150 -13.84 2.09 8.64
C LEU A 150 -12.76 2.22 7.55
N LEU A 151 -12.64 1.25 6.65
CA LEU A 151 -11.76 1.32 5.48
C LEU A 151 -12.07 2.54 4.62
N GLY A 152 -13.35 2.80 4.37
CA GLY A 152 -13.84 4.01 3.68
C GLY A 152 -13.37 5.30 4.35
N LYS A 153 -13.54 5.39 5.68
CA LYS A 153 -13.15 6.57 6.47
C LYS A 153 -11.63 6.76 6.52
N MET A 154 -10.85 5.68 6.67
CA MET A 154 -9.38 5.70 6.74
C MET A 154 -8.75 6.12 5.40
N THR A 155 -9.21 5.52 4.30
CA THR A 155 -8.56 5.66 2.99
C THR A 155 -9.13 6.79 2.14
N LYS A 156 -10.29 7.35 2.54
CA LYS A 156 -11.09 8.34 1.78
C LYS A 156 -11.24 7.94 0.30
N HIS A 157 -11.47 6.65 0.06
CA HIS A 157 -11.75 6.15 -1.28
C HIS A 157 -13.18 6.53 -1.70
N VAL A 158 -13.35 7.03 -2.92
CA VAL A 158 -14.63 7.58 -3.40
C VAL A 158 -15.63 6.46 -3.69
N ASN A 159 -15.14 5.30 -4.15
CA ASN A 159 -15.95 4.13 -4.44
C ASN A 159 -15.28 2.89 -3.86
N ILE A 160 -15.28 2.79 -2.53
CA ILE A 160 -14.76 1.60 -1.84
C ILE A 160 -15.75 0.42 -1.92
N LYS A 161 -17.04 0.71 -2.19
CA LYS A 161 -18.12 -0.29 -2.31
C LYS A 161 -17.78 -1.38 -3.31
N TRP A 162 -17.32 -1.04 -4.52
CA TRP A 162 -16.98 -2.05 -5.53
C TRP A 162 -15.90 -3.03 -5.04
N LEU A 163 -14.84 -2.53 -4.41
CA LEU A 163 -13.76 -3.36 -3.89
C LEU A 163 -14.22 -4.19 -2.68
N ILE A 164 -15.08 -3.64 -1.82
CA ILE A 164 -15.69 -4.40 -0.72
C ILE A 164 -16.52 -5.54 -1.28
N ASN A 165 -17.38 -5.27 -2.27
CA ASN A 165 -18.22 -6.28 -2.89
C ASN A 165 -17.38 -7.39 -3.50
N TYR A 166 -16.32 -7.03 -4.25
CA TYR A 166 -15.38 -7.99 -4.81
C TYR A 166 -14.70 -8.86 -3.74
N ILE A 167 -14.28 -8.27 -2.61
CA ILE A 167 -13.66 -9.02 -1.51
C ILE A 167 -14.68 -9.91 -0.81
N GLN A 168 -15.90 -9.40 -0.57
CA GLN A 168 -17.00 -10.17 0.03
C GLN A 168 -17.42 -11.34 -0.86
N GLU A 169 -17.42 -11.16 -2.18
CA GLU A 169 -17.73 -12.21 -3.15
C GLU A 169 -16.67 -13.32 -3.10
N ARG A 170 -15.38 -12.95 -3.11
CA ARG A 170 -14.28 -13.90 -2.93
C ARG A 170 -14.31 -14.62 -1.58
N GLU A 171 -14.57 -13.91 -0.48
CA GLU A 171 -14.72 -14.53 0.85
C GLU A 171 -15.93 -15.46 0.91
N ALA A 172 -17.04 -15.11 0.26
CA ALA A 172 -18.23 -15.95 0.19
C ALA A 172 -17.97 -17.23 -0.62
N GLU A 173 -17.23 -17.12 -1.73
CA GLU A 173 -16.80 -18.27 -2.53
C GLU A 173 -15.85 -19.19 -1.75
N GLU A 174 -14.81 -18.63 -1.10
CA GLU A 174 -13.88 -19.40 -0.25
C GLU A 174 -14.60 -20.07 0.92
N LEU A 175 -15.55 -19.38 1.57
CA LEU A 175 -16.34 -19.94 2.67
C LEU A 175 -17.27 -21.06 2.17
N LEU A 176 -17.92 -20.88 1.03
CA LEU A 176 -18.78 -21.90 0.44
C LEU A 176 -17.97 -23.14 0.07
N GLU A 177 -16.77 -22.98 -0.51
CA GLU A 177 -15.86 -24.08 -0.81
C GLU A 177 -15.44 -24.82 0.48
N GLN A 178 -15.10 -24.10 1.54
CA GLN A 178 -14.77 -24.70 2.84
C GLN A 178 -15.95 -25.46 3.44
N LEU A 179 -17.18 -24.93 3.38
CA LEU A 179 -18.36 -25.60 3.92
C LEU A 179 -18.74 -26.85 3.12
N VAL A 180 -18.60 -26.80 1.79
CA VAL A 180 -18.99 -27.91 0.92
C VAL A 180 -17.92 -29.01 0.87
N MET A 181 -16.64 -28.63 0.89
CA MET A 181 -15.51 -29.56 0.75
C MET A 181 -14.87 -29.94 2.09
N GLY A 182 -15.01 -29.12 3.13
CA GLY A 182 -14.46 -29.37 4.46
C GLY A 182 -15.31 -30.32 5.32
N ASP A 183 -16.59 -30.52 4.96
CA ASP A 183 -17.46 -31.54 5.57
C ASP A 183 -17.32 -32.93 4.88
N ALA A 184 -16.40 -33.09 3.93
CA ALA A 184 -16.20 -34.32 3.15
C ALA A 184 -15.10 -35.25 3.68
N GLU A 185 -14.58 -35.03 4.89
CA GLU A 185 -13.67 -35.95 5.58
C GLU A 185 -14.26 -36.44 6.91
N GLU A 186 -15.12 -37.46 6.84
CA GLU A 186 -15.15 -38.57 7.80
C GLU A 186 -15.87 -39.75 7.14
N PRO A 187 -15.16 -40.77 6.61
CA PRO A 187 -15.73 -42.10 6.58
C PRO A 187 -15.79 -42.56 8.04
N ARG A 188 -16.99 -42.62 8.61
CA ARG A 188 -17.22 -43.41 9.82
C ARG A 188 -17.00 -44.87 9.44
N ASP A 189 -16.15 -45.53 10.24
CA ASP A 189 -15.73 -46.93 10.14
C ASP A 189 -16.87 -47.91 9.82
#